data_AF-A0A3S5Y1R4-F1
#
_entry.id   AF-A0A3S5Y1R4-F1
#
_cell.length_a   1.000
_cell.length_b   1.000
_cell.length_c   1.000
_cell.angle_alpha   90.00
_cell.angle_beta   90.00
_cell.angle_gamma   90.00
#
_symmetry.space_group_name_H-M   'P 1'
#
loop_
_entity.id
_entity.type
_entity.pdbx_description
1 polymer ?
#
loop_
_entity_poly.entity_id
_entity_poly.type
_entity_poly.pdbx_seq_one_letter_code
_entity_poly.pdbx_strand_id
1 'polypeptide(L)'
;MGAAVTKTVYRLALCAGIAGCSVLASAAVASAAVTVPFQIDPAPYGNPNGSFDAPAVRCVAVVGEQPGAVTVTGGNAGGWGCLLSSEVRWLNLSTGASGSARLSDGLGGIPAAVTLQTGAGQVAVAVLSVTPGPITPGVATFHVP
;
A
#
# COMPACT_ATOMS: atom_id res chain seq x y z
N MET A 1 13.26 -24.93 59.15
CA MET A 1 12.07 -25.04 58.28
C MET A 1 11.81 -23.82 57.38
N GLY A 2 12.64 -22.76 57.39
CA GLY A 2 12.36 -21.52 56.62
C GLY A 2 12.99 -21.39 55.22
N ALA A 3 14.04 -22.15 54.87
CA ALA A 3 14.78 -21.95 53.61
C ALA A 3 14.21 -22.76 52.41
N ALA A 4 13.48 -23.84 52.67
CA ALA A 4 12.91 -24.69 51.61
C ALA A 4 11.62 -24.09 51.02
N VAL A 5 10.86 -23.34 51.82
CA VAL A 5 9.58 -22.72 51.41
C VAL A 5 9.82 -21.59 50.40
N THR A 6 10.85 -20.78 50.60
CA THR A 6 11.20 -19.63 49.73
C THR A 6 11.63 -20.07 48.33
N LYS A 7 12.33 -21.21 48.21
CA LYS A 7 12.84 -21.73 46.94
C LYS A 7 11.75 -22.33 46.06
N THR A 8 10.70 -22.89 46.66
CA THR A 8 9.55 -23.47 45.96
C THR A 8 8.60 -22.38 45.45
N VAL A 9 8.38 -21.32 46.24
CA VAL A 9 7.58 -20.15 45.84
C VAL A 9 8.21 -19.40 44.67
N TYR A 10 9.55 -19.25 44.67
CA TYR A 10 10.27 -18.60 43.57
C TYR A 10 10.18 -19.40 42.25
N ARG A 11 10.21 -20.73 42.33
CA ARG A 11 10.09 -21.62 41.15
C ARG A 11 8.68 -21.63 40.56
N LEU A 12 7.64 -21.60 41.41
CA LEU A 12 6.24 -21.52 40.97
C LEU A 12 5.91 -20.17 40.32
N ALA A 13 6.45 -19.06 40.86
CA ALA A 13 6.28 -17.73 40.26
C ALA A 13 6.99 -17.60 38.89
N LEU A 14 8.15 -18.23 38.73
CA LEU A 14 8.89 -18.23 37.45
C LEU A 14 8.17 -19.05 36.37
N CYS A 15 7.55 -20.17 36.72
CA CYS A 15 6.78 -20.99 35.77
C CYS A 15 5.47 -20.33 35.34
N ALA A 16 4.79 -19.60 36.23
CA ALA A 16 3.57 -18.86 35.90
C ALA A 16 3.83 -17.68 34.94
N GLY A 17 4.99 -17.03 35.04
CA GLY A 17 5.39 -15.96 34.12
C GLY A 17 5.68 -16.43 32.69
N ILE A 18 6.22 -17.65 32.54
CA ILE A 18 6.59 -18.19 31.21
C ILE A 18 5.37 -18.72 30.45
N ALA A 19 4.35 -19.23 31.16
CA ALA A 19 3.10 -19.70 30.55
C ALA A 19 2.15 -18.56 30.12
N GLY A 20 2.26 -17.37 30.72
CA GLY A 20 1.40 -16.21 30.40
C GLY A 20 1.85 -15.40 29.18
N CYS A 21 3.14 -15.43 28.83
CA CYS A 21 3.68 -14.63 27.72
C CYS A 21 3.61 -15.32 26.35
N SER A 22 3.15 -16.57 26.27
CA SER A 22 3.17 -17.35 25.02
C SER A 22 1.96 -17.11 24.11
N VAL A 23 0.95 -16.36 24.55
CA VAL A 23 -0.35 -16.24 23.84
C VAL A 23 -0.48 -14.97 22.99
N LEU A 24 0.51 -14.06 23.02
CA LEU A 24 0.52 -12.85 22.17
C LEU A 24 1.51 -12.96 21.02
N ALA A 25 1.70 -14.15 20.47
CA ALA A 25 2.18 -14.27 19.09
C ALA A 25 0.96 -14.06 18.19
N SER A 26 0.63 -12.80 17.90
CA SER A 26 -0.23 -12.48 16.78
C SER A 26 0.36 -13.20 15.57
N ALA A 27 -0.28 -14.27 15.12
CA ALA A 27 0.11 -14.91 13.88
C ALA A 27 -0.14 -13.86 12.80
N ALA A 28 0.92 -13.13 12.42
CA ALA A 28 0.91 -12.27 11.27
C ALA A 28 0.67 -13.19 10.10
N VAL A 29 -0.59 -13.31 9.68
CA VAL A 29 -0.94 -13.99 8.44
C VAL A 29 -0.26 -13.17 7.36
N ALA A 30 0.83 -13.68 6.81
CA ALA A 30 1.47 -13.08 5.66
C ALA A 30 0.48 -13.16 4.50
N SER A 31 -0.35 -12.12 4.36
CA SER A 31 -1.20 -11.97 3.20
C SER A 31 -0.28 -11.64 2.04
N ALA A 32 -0.36 -12.43 0.97
CA ALA A 32 0.35 -12.10 -0.26
C ALA A 32 -0.11 -10.71 -0.71
N ALA A 33 0.85 -9.88 -1.15
CA ALA A 33 0.51 -8.62 -1.77
C ALA A 33 -0.36 -8.87 -3.01
N VAL A 34 -1.42 -8.09 -3.14
CA VAL A 34 -2.36 -8.19 -4.26
C VAL A 34 -2.18 -6.98 -5.15
N THR A 35 -2.00 -7.23 -6.44
CA THR A 35 -1.97 -6.18 -7.46
C THR A 35 -3.38 -5.97 -8.00
N VAL A 36 -3.92 -4.78 -7.76
CA VAL A 36 -5.23 -4.34 -8.24
C VAL A 36 -5.03 -3.42 -9.45
N PRO A 37 -5.51 -3.79 -10.65
CA PRO A 37 -5.48 -2.89 -11.80
C PRO A 37 -6.45 -1.74 -11.60
N PHE A 38 -6.11 -0.57 -12.14
CA PHE A 38 -7.02 0.57 -12.13
C PHE A 38 -8.28 0.27 -12.95
N GLN A 39 -9.44 0.68 -12.45
CA GLN A 39 -10.71 0.55 -13.19
C GLN A 39 -10.75 1.49 -14.39
N ILE A 40 -10.10 2.65 -14.26
CA ILE A 40 -9.89 3.60 -15.35
C ILE A 40 -8.39 3.91 -15.34
N ASP A 41 -7.69 3.58 -16.42
CA ASP A 41 -6.31 4.00 -16.60
C ASP A 41 -6.25 5.47 -17.03
N PRO A 42 -5.24 6.26 -16.62
CA PRO A 42 -5.03 7.58 -17.17
C PRO A 42 -4.78 7.52 -18.68
N ALA A 43 -5.24 8.50 -19.47
CA ALA A 43 -5.02 8.52 -20.93
C ALA A 43 -5.18 7.12 -21.61
N PRO A 44 -6.36 6.48 -21.52
CA PRO A 44 -6.54 5.06 -21.85
C PRO A 44 -6.37 4.72 -23.34
N TYR A 45 -6.19 5.72 -24.21
CA TYR A 45 -6.06 5.56 -25.66
C TYR A 45 -4.72 6.07 -26.24
N GLY A 46 -3.71 6.32 -25.40
CA GLY A 46 -2.35 6.61 -25.85
C GLY A 46 -1.60 7.63 -25.00
N ASN A 47 -0.56 8.24 -25.56
CA ASN A 47 0.26 9.26 -24.89
C ASN A 47 -0.62 10.47 -24.54
N PRO A 48 -0.38 11.13 -23.39
CA PRO A 48 -0.94 12.44 -23.01
C PRO A 48 -1.16 13.50 -24.12
N ASN A 49 -0.35 13.49 -25.18
CA ASN A 49 -0.37 14.38 -26.33
C ASN A 49 -1.28 13.89 -27.49
N GLY A 50 -2.03 12.81 -27.32
CA GLY A 50 -3.02 12.33 -28.30
C GLY A 50 -2.47 11.43 -29.42
N SER A 51 -1.28 10.84 -29.26
CA SER A 51 -0.77 9.83 -30.20
C SER A 51 -1.35 8.46 -29.88
N PHE A 52 -2.06 7.87 -30.85
CA PHE A 52 -2.59 6.51 -30.81
C PHE A 52 -1.51 5.41 -30.92
N ASP A 53 -0.27 5.80 -31.25
CA ASP A 53 0.87 4.87 -31.40
C ASP A 53 1.63 4.64 -30.08
N ALA A 54 1.28 5.38 -29.03
CA ALA A 54 1.87 5.21 -27.72
C ALA A 54 1.04 4.22 -26.88
N PRO A 55 1.67 3.34 -26.09
CA PRO A 55 0.96 2.36 -25.29
C PRO A 55 0.09 3.06 -24.24
N ALA A 56 -1.07 2.47 -23.97
CA ALA A 56 -1.97 2.94 -22.92
C ALA A 56 -1.24 2.92 -21.56
N VAL A 57 -1.55 3.90 -20.73
CA VAL A 57 -1.12 3.88 -19.32
C VAL A 57 -1.76 2.66 -18.65
N ARG A 58 -1.02 2.04 -17.74
CA ARG A 58 -1.41 0.87 -16.97
C ARG A 58 -0.99 1.12 -15.53
N CYS A 59 -1.85 1.76 -14.74
CA CYS A 59 -1.57 1.98 -13.32
C CYS A 59 -2.12 0.81 -12.49
N VAL A 60 -1.42 0.47 -11.42
CA VAL A 60 -1.83 -0.56 -10.46
C VAL A 60 -1.66 -0.08 -9.03
N ALA A 61 -2.48 -0.62 -8.14
CA ALA A 61 -2.33 -0.52 -6.70
C ALA A 61 -1.88 -1.86 -6.13
N VAL A 62 -0.73 -1.89 -5.45
CA VAL A 62 -0.21 -3.05 -4.74
C VAL A 62 -0.57 -2.90 -3.27
N VAL A 63 -1.46 -3.76 -2.80
CA VAL A 63 -1.99 -3.77 -1.41
C VAL A 63 -1.45 -4.96 -0.63
N GLY A 64 -1.25 -4.81 0.68
CA GLY A 64 -0.86 -5.91 1.55
C GLY A 64 0.65 -6.12 1.72
N GLU A 65 1.50 -5.37 1.02
CA GLU A 65 2.96 -5.32 1.30
C GLU A 65 3.24 -4.76 2.70
N GLN A 66 2.46 -3.75 3.11
CA GLN A 66 2.54 -3.12 4.42
C GLN A 66 1.11 -2.94 4.96
N PRO A 67 0.84 -3.27 6.24
CA PRO A 67 -0.47 -3.07 6.84
C PRO A 67 -0.93 -1.60 6.74
N GLY A 68 -2.18 -1.37 6.35
CA GLY A 68 -2.74 -0.03 6.25
C GLY A 68 -2.13 0.86 5.17
N ALA A 69 -1.34 0.31 4.25
CA ALA A 69 -0.71 1.05 3.17
C ALA A 69 -0.98 0.44 1.79
N VAL A 70 -0.85 1.27 0.77
CA VAL A 70 -0.92 0.88 -0.63
C VAL A 70 0.20 1.53 -1.42
N THR A 71 0.81 0.79 -2.33
CA THR A 71 1.78 1.32 -3.29
C THR A 71 1.11 1.49 -4.64
N VAL A 72 1.12 2.70 -5.18
CA VAL A 72 0.66 3.01 -6.54
C VAL A 72 1.87 3.01 -7.47
N THR A 73 1.81 2.27 -8.57
CA THR A 73 2.90 2.14 -9.54
C THR A 73 2.35 1.73 -10.92
N GLY A 74 3.23 1.50 -11.90
CA GLY A 74 2.85 0.96 -13.20
C GLY A 74 2.78 -0.57 -13.24
N GLY A 75 1.90 -1.09 -14.09
CA GLY A 75 1.64 -2.52 -14.25
C GLY A 75 2.65 -3.28 -15.09
N ASN A 76 3.63 -2.61 -15.71
CA ASN A 76 4.69 -3.26 -16.46
C ASN A 76 5.88 -3.64 -15.56
N ALA A 77 6.80 -4.44 -16.10
CA ALA A 77 8.00 -4.88 -15.38
C ALA A 77 8.75 -3.67 -14.77
N GLY A 78 9.17 -3.80 -13.51
CA GLY A 78 9.88 -2.73 -12.79
C GLY A 78 9.02 -1.56 -12.32
N GLY A 79 7.68 -1.68 -12.35
CA GLY A 79 6.77 -0.61 -11.91
C GLY A 79 6.51 0.46 -12.97
N TRP A 80 6.86 0.18 -14.23
CA TRP A 80 6.67 1.12 -15.34
C TRP A 80 5.25 1.08 -15.90
N GLY A 81 4.86 2.15 -16.61
CA GLY A 81 3.59 2.22 -17.33
C GLY A 81 2.50 3.04 -16.65
N CYS A 82 2.72 3.58 -15.45
CA CYS A 82 1.85 4.62 -14.88
C CYS A 82 2.37 6.03 -15.23
N LEU A 83 1.58 7.08 -14.95
CA LEU A 83 2.01 8.47 -15.17
C LEU A 83 3.10 8.87 -14.17
N LEU A 84 4.25 9.29 -14.68
CA LEU A 84 5.39 9.76 -13.89
C LEU A 84 5.12 11.15 -13.30
N SER A 85 5.77 11.46 -12.18
CA SER A 85 5.71 12.78 -11.52
C SER A 85 4.29 13.31 -11.26
N SER A 86 3.30 12.40 -11.26
CA SER A 86 1.89 12.74 -11.22
C SER A 86 1.37 12.82 -9.80
N GLU A 87 0.32 13.59 -9.59
CA GLU A 87 -0.33 13.68 -8.28
C GLU A 87 -1.20 12.46 -8.05
N VAL A 88 -1.07 11.85 -6.89
CA VAL A 88 -1.91 10.73 -6.45
C VAL A 88 -2.72 11.22 -5.26
N ARG A 89 -4.04 11.28 -5.42
CA ARG A 89 -4.99 11.62 -4.36
C ARG A 89 -5.68 10.36 -3.87
N TRP A 90 -5.98 10.31 -2.58
CA TRP A 90 -6.64 9.15 -2.00
C TRP A 90 -7.67 9.55 -0.94
N LEU A 91 -8.65 8.68 -0.78
CA LEU A 91 -9.70 8.77 0.24
C LEU A 91 -9.98 7.38 0.78
N ASN A 92 -9.85 7.21 2.09
CA ASN A 92 -10.36 6.06 2.81
C ASN A 92 -11.86 6.27 3.04
N LEU A 93 -12.69 5.56 2.28
CA LEU A 93 -14.16 5.64 2.32
C LEU A 93 -14.73 5.12 3.64
N SER A 94 -13.97 4.29 4.37
CA SER A 94 -14.40 3.74 5.67
C SER A 94 -14.20 4.71 6.83
N THR A 95 -13.20 5.60 6.75
CA THR A 95 -12.83 6.51 7.86
C THR A 95 -12.97 7.99 7.52
N GLY A 96 -13.08 8.34 6.24
CA GLY A 96 -13.03 9.72 5.75
C GLY A 96 -11.62 10.32 5.69
N ALA A 97 -10.58 9.58 6.09
CA ALA A 97 -9.20 10.04 5.98
C ALA A 97 -8.82 10.23 4.50
N SER A 98 -8.07 11.27 4.18
CA SER A 98 -7.68 11.58 2.81
C SER A 98 -6.31 12.23 2.75
N GLY A 99 -5.70 12.22 1.57
CA GLY A 99 -4.41 12.82 1.36
C GLY A 99 -4.00 12.87 -0.10
N SER A 100 -2.79 13.36 -0.32
CA SER A 100 -2.15 13.38 -1.63
C SER A 100 -0.66 13.06 -1.49
N ALA A 101 -0.07 12.55 -2.57
CA ALA A 101 1.36 12.35 -2.71
C ALA A 101 1.75 12.49 -4.18
N ARG A 102 3.05 12.47 -4.48
CA ARG A 102 3.56 12.53 -5.85
C ARG A 102 4.21 11.20 -6.22
N LEU A 103 3.86 10.68 -7.40
CA LEU A 103 4.57 9.56 -7.99
C LEU A 103 6.01 9.97 -8.33
N SER A 104 6.97 9.07 -8.12
CA SER A 104 8.34 9.28 -8.59
C SER A 104 8.43 9.30 -10.12
N ASP A 105 9.48 9.92 -10.66
CA ASP A 105 9.85 9.87 -12.08
C ASP A 105 10.57 8.58 -12.48
N GLY A 106 10.92 7.72 -11.53
CA GLY A 106 11.63 6.48 -11.80
C GLY A 106 13.13 6.66 -12.07
N LEU A 107 13.70 7.85 -11.85
CA LEU A 107 15.09 8.16 -12.16
C LEU A 107 16.03 7.95 -10.96
N GLY A 108 17.34 7.80 -11.23
CA GLY A 108 18.36 7.72 -10.18
C GLY A 108 18.29 6.47 -9.30
N GLY A 109 17.70 5.39 -9.79
CA GLY A 109 17.49 4.15 -9.02
C GLY A 109 16.29 4.20 -8.07
N ILE A 110 15.49 5.26 -8.12
CA ILE A 110 14.23 5.39 -7.38
C ILE A 110 13.13 4.70 -8.21
N PRO A 111 12.34 3.78 -7.64
CA PRO A 111 11.23 3.17 -8.36
C PRO A 111 10.15 4.19 -8.76
N ALA A 112 9.52 4.00 -9.93
CA ALA A 112 8.37 4.77 -10.41
C ALA A 112 7.08 4.41 -9.62
N ALA A 113 7.08 4.73 -8.34
CA ALA A 113 6.02 4.35 -7.41
C ALA A 113 5.84 5.40 -6.30
N VAL A 114 4.73 5.29 -5.57
CA VAL A 114 4.51 6.01 -4.32
C VAL A 114 3.74 5.12 -3.34
N THR A 115 4.17 5.11 -2.08
CA THR A 115 3.45 4.41 -1.00
C THR A 115 2.62 5.40 -0.20
N LEU A 116 1.34 5.07 -0.01
CA LEU A 116 0.34 5.88 0.65
C LEU A 116 -0.06 5.23 1.97
N GLN A 117 -0.02 5.98 3.07
CA GLN A 117 -0.49 5.54 4.38
C GLN A 117 -1.99 5.87 4.51
N THR A 118 -2.83 4.99 3.97
CA THR A 118 -4.28 5.22 3.85
C THR A 118 -5.07 4.74 5.07
N GLY A 119 -4.44 3.88 5.88
CA GLY A 119 -5.11 3.05 6.87
C GLY A 119 -5.87 1.88 6.23
N ALA A 120 -6.30 0.94 7.07
CA ALA A 120 -7.15 -0.17 6.64
C ALA A 120 -8.56 0.32 6.26
N GLY A 121 -9.23 -0.40 5.36
CA GLY A 121 -10.59 -0.09 4.91
C GLY A 121 -10.75 -0.05 3.40
N GLN A 122 -11.90 0.44 2.94
CA GLN A 122 -12.15 0.65 1.52
C GLN A 122 -11.50 1.96 1.09
N VAL A 123 -10.58 1.91 0.13
CA VAL A 123 -9.82 3.07 -0.34
C VAL A 123 -10.17 3.35 -1.80
N ALA A 124 -10.31 4.63 -2.13
CA ALA A 124 -10.34 5.14 -3.49
C ALA A 124 -9.07 5.95 -3.76
N VAL A 125 -8.47 5.76 -4.93
CA VAL A 125 -7.30 6.48 -5.40
C VAL A 125 -7.59 7.09 -6.77
N ALA A 126 -7.09 8.30 -6.98
CA ALA A 126 -7.05 8.96 -8.28
C ALA A 126 -5.62 9.39 -8.62
N VAL A 127 -5.16 9.09 -9.83
CA VAL A 127 -3.90 9.57 -10.40
C VAL A 127 -4.21 10.68 -11.39
N LEU A 128 -3.65 11.86 -11.14
CA LEU A 128 -3.88 13.09 -11.89
C LEU A 128 -2.59 13.54 -12.57
N SER A 129 -2.68 13.86 -13.86
CA SER A 129 -1.57 14.50 -14.55
C SER A 129 -1.26 15.87 -13.95
N VAL A 130 0.02 16.17 -13.78
CA VAL A 130 0.52 17.51 -13.44
C VAL A 130 0.68 18.40 -14.68
N THR A 131 0.67 17.81 -15.87
CA THR A 131 0.74 18.54 -17.14
C THR A 131 -0.69 18.82 -17.64
N PRO A 132 -1.02 20.07 -18.00
CA PRO A 132 -2.28 20.40 -18.64
C PRO A 132 -2.45 19.64 -19.96
N GLY A 133 -3.62 19.06 -20.18
CA GLY A 133 -3.91 18.32 -21.41
C GLY A 133 -5.16 17.45 -21.29
N PRO A 134 -5.59 16.80 -22.37
CA PRO A 134 -6.76 15.92 -22.40
C PRO A 134 -6.45 14.54 -21.76
N ILE A 135 -5.83 14.54 -20.58
CA ILE A 135 -5.47 13.33 -19.84
C ILE A 135 -6.59 13.03 -18.87
N THR A 136 -7.28 11.92 -19.10
CA THR A 136 -8.27 11.40 -18.15
C THR A 136 -7.56 11.00 -16.86
N PRO A 137 -8.13 11.29 -15.67
CA PRO A 137 -7.64 10.75 -14.42
C PRO A 137 -7.67 9.22 -14.41
N GLY A 138 -6.64 8.61 -13.82
CA GLY A 138 -6.71 7.20 -13.46
C GLY A 138 -7.47 7.04 -12.15
N VAL A 139 -8.30 6.00 -12.01
CA VAL A 139 -9.08 5.76 -10.79
C VAL A 139 -9.07 4.29 -10.42
N ALA A 140 -8.87 4.03 -9.12
CA ALA A 140 -9.00 2.69 -8.55
C ALA A 140 -9.72 2.69 -7.20
N THR A 141 -10.39 1.58 -6.89
CA THR A 141 -10.94 1.33 -5.56
C THR A 141 -10.62 -0.09 -5.11
N PHE A 142 -10.15 -0.25 -3.89
CA PHE A 142 -9.73 -1.54 -3.35
C PHE A 142 -9.79 -1.55 -1.83
N HIS A 143 -9.72 -2.76 -1.25
CA HIS A 143 -9.63 -2.92 0.19
C HIS A 143 -8.15 -2.98 0.62
N VAL A 144 -7.78 -2.16 1.61
CA VAL A 144 -6.48 -2.21 2.27
C VAL A 144 -6.65 -2.95 3.60
N PRO A 145 -5.90 -4.05 3.85
CA PRO A 145 -5.95 -4.80 5.10
C PRO A 145 -5.29 -4.07 6.26
#